data_AF-K1UD07-F1
#
_entry.id   AF-K1UD07-F1
#
_cell.length_a   1.000
_cell.length_b   1.000
_cell.length_c   1.000
_cell.angle_alpha   90.00
_cell.angle_beta   90.00
_cell.angle_gamma   90.00
#
_symmetry.space_group_name_H-M   'P 1'
#
loop_
_entity.id
_entity.type
_entity.pdbx_description
1 polymer ?
#
loop_
_entity_poly.entity_id
_entity_poly.type
_entity_poly.pdbx_seq_one_letter_code
_entity_poly.pdbx_strand_id
1 'polypeptide(L)' 'MAKKFSEQNNDVMAIDINEERINNVLSVVTNALIGDATNERFMETIGVRDFDLCVVAIGDNFQSS' A
#
# COMPACT_ATOMS: atom_id res chain seq x y z
N MET A 1 -0.55 -8.97 6.34
CA MET A 1 -1.23 -7.94 7.16
C MET A 1 -2.48 -7.41 6.46
N ALA A 2 -2.37 -6.86 5.24
CA ALA A 2 -3.51 -6.35 4.46
C ALA A 2 -4.73 -7.30 4.44
N LYS A 3 -4.52 -8.59 4.12
CA LYS A 3 -5.58 -9.62 4.16
C LYS A 3 -6.35 -9.66 5.48
N LYS A 4 -5.67 -9.51 6.61
CA LYS A 4 -6.32 -9.58 7.92
C LYS A 4 -7.19 -8.36 8.19
N PHE A 5 -6.74 -7.17 7.76
CA PHE A 5 -7.56 -5.96 7.85
C PHE A 5 -8.79 -6.04 6.96
N SER A 6 -8.66 -6.57 5.74
CA SER A 6 -9.80 -6.80 4.85
C SER A 6 -10.80 -7.81 5.44
N GLU A 7 -10.32 -8.91 6.03
CA GLU A 7 -11.16 -9.89 6.74
C GLU A 7 -11.91 -9.30 7.94
N GLN A 8 -11.39 -8.20 8.51
CA GLN A 8 -12.01 -7.46 9.61
C GLN A 8 -12.94 -6.33 9.11
N ASN A 9 -13.22 -6.28 7.80
CA ASN A 9 -14.06 -5.26 7.14
C ASN A 9 -13.51 -3.83 7.25
N ASN A 10 -12.20 -3.66 7.29
CA ASN A 10 -11.58 -2.35 7.13
C ASN A 10 -11.39 -2.03 5.64
N ASP A 11 -11.47 -0.74 5.29
CA ASP A 11 -11.07 -0.29 3.96
C ASP A 11 -9.55 -0.28 3.84
N VAL A 12 -9.03 -1.09 2.91
CA VAL A 12 -7.59 -1.26 2.73
C VAL A 12 -7.18 -0.75 1.36
N MET A 13 -6.20 0.16 1.35
CA MET A 13 -5.52 0.64 0.16
C MET A 13 -4.09 0.08 0.09
N ALA A 14 -3.74 -0.60 -1.00
CA ALA A 14 -2.37 -1.05 -1.26
C ALA A 14 -1.66 -0.11 -2.25
N ILE A 15 -0.39 0.20 -1.99
CA ILE A 15 0.45 1.02 -2.86
C ILE A 15 1.82 0.35 -2.98
N ASP A 16 2.27 0.12 -4.21
CA ASP A 16 3.60 -0.38 -4.54
C ASP A 16 3.94 0.09 -5.97
N ILE A 17 5.22 0.29 -6.25
CA ILE A 17 5.72 0.64 -7.59
C ILE A 17 5.69 -0.57 -8.54
N ASN A 18 5.69 -1.78 -7.99
CA ASN A 18 5.69 -3.02 -8.74
C ASN A 18 4.26 -3.46 -9.05
N GLU A 19 3.90 -3.35 -10.33
CA GLU A 19 2.59 -3.74 -10.86
C GLU A 19 2.21 -5.19 -10.57
N GLU A 20 3.15 -6.13 -10.64
CA GLU A 20 2.87 -7.55 -10.36
C GLU A 20 2.42 -7.73 -8.92
N ARG A 21 3.07 -7.04 -7.97
CA ARG A 21 2.69 -7.08 -6.54
C ARG A 21 1.30 -6.49 -6.32
N ILE A 22 0.99 -5.37 -6.99
CA ILE A 22 -0.34 -4.76 -6.92
C ILE A 22 -1.40 -5.70 -7.48
N ASN A 23 -1.18 -6.27 -8.67
CA ASN A 23 -2.12 -7.19 -9.30
C ASN A 23 -2.40 -8.42 -8.42
N ASN A 24 -1.38 -8.93 -7.72
CA ASN A 24 -1.52 -10.05 -6.80
C ASN A 24 -2.39 -9.75 -5.56
N VAL A 25 -2.53 -8.48 -5.16
CA VAL A 25 -3.31 -8.09 -3.97
C VAL A 25 -4.70 -7.54 -4.29
N LEU A 26 -5.03 -7.28 -5.57
CA LEU A 26 -6.34 -6.76 -5.99
C LEU A 26 -7.53 -7.57 -5.48
N SER A 27 -7.38 -8.89 -5.33
CA SER A 27 -8.45 -9.77 -4.82
C SER A 27 -8.61 -9.72 -3.29
N VAL A 28 -7.72 -9.01 -2.60
CA VAL A 28 -7.61 -8.99 -1.14
C VAL A 28 -7.97 -7.64 -0.55
N VAL A 29 -7.61 -6.54 -1.22
CA VAL A 29 -7.78 -5.17 -0.69
C VAL A 29 -8.95 -4.46 -1.35
N THR A 30 -9.48 -3.43 -0.70
CA THR A 30 -10.58 -2.61 -1.24
C THR A 30 -10.12 -1.83 -2.48
N ASN A 31 -8.90 -1.29 -2.42
CA ASN A 31 -8.33 -0.53 -3.52
C ASN A 31 -6.81 -0.74 -3.60
N ALA A 32 -6.24 -0.63 -4.80
CA ALA A 32 -4.81 -0.74 -5.00
C ALA A 32 -4.35 0.23 -6.10
N LEU A 33 -3.23 0.91 -5.86
CA LEU A 33 -2.63 1.83 -6.83
C LEU A 33 -1.17 1.48 -7.07
N ILE A 34 -0.76 1.58 -8.34
CA ILE A 34 0.65 1.50 -8.72
C ILE A 34 1.24 2.90 -8.57
N GLY A 35 2.22 3.05 -7.68
CA GLY A 35 2.82 4.35 -7.41
C GLY A 35 3.88 4.34 -6.32
N ASP A 36 4.65 5.43 -6.26
CA ASP A 36 5.75 5.60 -5.31
C ASP A 36 5.26 6.25 -4.02
N ALA A 37 5.16 5.44 -2.97
CA ALA A 37 4.73 5.89 -1.65
C ALA A 37 5.73 6.83 -0.94
N THR A 38 6.95 7.00 -1.47
CA THR A 38 7.94 7.96 -0.98
C THR A 38 7.78 9.35 -1.59
N ASN A 39 6.98 9.47 -2.66
CA ASN A 39 6.69 10.73 -3.32
C ASN A 39 5.55 11.47 -2.60
N GLU A 40 5.88 12.54 -1.88
CA GLU A 40 4.93 13.35 -1.11
C GLU A 40 3.74 13.84 -1.96
N ARG A 41 3.99 14.35 -3.17
CA ARG A 41 2.90 14.84 -4.04
C ARG A 41 1.94 13.73 -4.44
N PHE A 42 2.48 12.54 -4.73
CA PHE A 42 1.65 11.38 -5.03
C PHE A 42 0.77 11.02 -3.81
N MET A 43 1.36 10.98 -2.62
CA MET A 43 0.65 10.69 -1.38
C MET A 43 -0.41 11.76 -1.02
N GLU A 44 -0.17 13.03 -1.36
CA GLU A 44 -1.18 14.07 -1.23
C GLU A 44 -2.36 13.85 -2.19
N THR A 45 -2.12 13.47 -3.44
CA THR A 45 -3.19 13.27 -4.45
C THR A 45 -4.15 12.13 -4.12
N ILE A 46 -3.67 11.11 -3.41
CA ILE A 46 -4.48 9.97 -2.98
C ILE A 46 -5.25 10.23 -1.67
N GLY A 47 -5.06 11.41 -1.05
CA GLY A 47 -5.71 11.73 0.22
C GLY A 47 -5.15 10.96 1.40
N VAL A 48 -3.82 10.77 1.51
CA VAL A 48 -3.20 10.00 2.61
C VAL A 48 -3.62 10.47 4.01
N ARG A 49 -4.02 11.75 4.14
CA ARG A 49 -4.51 12.35 5.40
C ARG A 49 -5.88 11.85 5.85
N ASP A 50 -6.64 11.23 4.95
CA ASP A 50 -7.97 10.70 5.24
C ASP A 50 -7.92 9.25 5.78
N PHE A 51 -6.72 8.67 5.91
CA PHE A 51 -6.51 7.33 6.45
C PHE A 51 -6.20 7.37 7.95
N ASP A 52 -6.81 6.47 8.70
CA ASP A 52 -6.58 6.34 10.15
C ASP A 52 -5.24 5.69 10.51
N LEU A 53 -4.71 4.84 9.61
CA LEU A 53 -3.51 4.05 9.82
C LEU A 53 -2.70 3.92 8.53
N CYS A 54 -1.41 4.20 8.61
CA CYS A 54 -0.45 3.92 7.55
C CYS A 54 0.49 2.79 7.99
N VAL A 55 0.63 1.77 7.14
CA VAL A 55 1.56 0.65 7.36
C VAL A 55 2.63 0.68 6.27
N VAL A 56 3.86 0.96 6.66
CA VAL A 56 5.03 0.90 5.76
C VAL A 56 5.64 -0.50 5.84
N ALA A 57 5.33 -1.34 4.86
CA ALA A 57 5.92 -2.66 4.74
C ALA A 57 7.26 -2.56 4.00
N ILE A 58 8.36 -2.45 4.75
CA ILE A 58 9.71 -2.47 4.18
C ILE A 58 10.03 -3.92 3.82
N GLY A 59 10.06 -4.23 2.53
CA GLY A 59 10.73 -5.43 2.02
C GLY A 59 12.23 -5.20 2.06
N ASP A 60 13.00 -6.21 2.49
CA ASP A 60 14.44 -6.10 2.73
C ASP A 60 15.16 -5.26 1.68
N ASN A 61 15.64 -4.09 2.10
CA ASN A 61 16.77 -3.42 1.48
C ASN A 61 18.04 -3.81 2.26
N PHE A 62 18.28 -5.12 2.42
CA PHE A 62 19.59 -5.63 2.83
C PHE A 62 20.50 -5.69 1.60
N GLN A 63 20.76 -4.54 1.00
CA GLN A 63 21.96 -4.35 0.19
C GLN A 63 22.99 -3.72 1.13
N SER A 64 23.87 -4.59 1.62
CA SER A 64 25.14 -4.23 2.25
C SER A 64 25.77 -3.06 1.52
N SER A 65 26.24 -2.05 2.26
CA SER A 65 27.29 -1.16 1.76
C SER A 65 28.56 -1.95 1.44
#